data_AF-A0A1W9STG3-F1
#
_entry.id   AF-A0A1W9STG3-F1
#
_cell.length_a   1.000
_cell.length_b   1.000
_cell.length_c   1.000
_cell.angle_alpha   90.00
_cell.angle_beta   90.00
_cell.angle_gamma   90.00
#
_symmetry.space_group_name_H-M   'P 1'
#
loop_
_entity.id
_entity.type
_entity.pdbx_description
1 polymer ?
#
loop_
_entity_poly.entity_id
_entity_poly.type
_entity_poly.pdbx_seq_one_letter_code
_entity_poly.pdbx_strand_id
1 'polypeptide(L)'
;MSACQNAHQLHPEQHHINVLEMRNETSKVDYYMPKTCQQCDNPPCVSVCPVDATFKRQDGIVLIDNERCIGCRFCIAACPYSARTFNWKEPKDAELYADVAYDVELNVPQKKGTVTKCAFSADRLRKGKLPYCVSACPNGVYYFGDANEDLVTNGTTKKTVRLSNLLKENAAYRLMPELGTKPSVYYLPPRT
;
A
#
# COMPACT_ATOMS: atom_id res chain seq x y z
N MET A 1 4.51 0.44 11.54
CA MET A 1 4.82 1.45 10.49
C MET A 1 6.30 1.45 10.14
N SER A 2 7.20 1.44 11.14
CA SER A 2 8.66 1.38 10.97
C SER A 2 9.17 0.35 9.96
N ALA A 3 8.64 -0.89 9.96
CA ALA A 3 9.06 -1.92 9.01
C ALA A 3 8.88 -1.53 7.54
N CYS A 4 7.80 -0.80 7.22
CA CYS A 4 7.55 -0.29 5.87
C CYS A 4 8.46 0.93 5.58
N GLN A 5 8.58 1.86 6.53
CA GLN A 5 9.44 3.03 6.35
C GLN A 5 10.90 2.66 6.12
N ASN A 6 11.43 1.73 6.94
CA ASN A 6 12.81 1.26 6.84
C ASN A 6 13.07 0.52 5.53
N ALA A 7 12.13 -0.32 5.08
CA ALA A 7 12.30 -1.07 3.83
C ALA A 7 12.29 -0.17 2.59
N HIS A 8 11.54 0.93 2.62
CA HIS A 8 11.32 1.80 1.46
C HIS A 8 12.05 3.16 1.57
N GLN A 9 13.09 3.27 2.42
CA GLN A 9 13.87 4.51 2.60
C GLN A 9 13.04 5.78 2.87
N LEU A 10 11.90 5.64 3.54
CA LEU A 10 11.03 6.77 3.80
C LEU A 10 11.63 7.65 4.90
N HIS A 11 11.59 8.97 4.67
CA HIS A 11 11.86 9.93 5.74
C HIS A 11 10.81 9.81 6.86
N PRO A 12 11.11 10.25 8.09
CA PRO A 12 10.20 10.13 9.23
C PRO A 12 8.78 10.68 8.97
N GLU A 13 8.67 11.76 8.20
CA GLU A 13 7.42 12.40 7.80
C GLU A 13 6.67 11.71 6.65
N GLN A 14 7.30 10.74 5.98
CA GLN A 14 6.72 10.04 4.84
C GLN A 14 6.15 8.69 5.28
N HIS A 15 4.91 8.42 4.83
CA HIS A 15 4.18 7.23 5.22
C HIS A 15 3.45 6.60 4.04
N HIS A 16 3.77 5.34 3.73
CA HIS A 16 2.97 4.50 2.85
C HIS A 16 1.73 3.92 3.53
N ILE A 17 1.65 4.03 4.86
CA ILE A 17 0.58 3.54 5.71
C ILE A 17 0.24 4.66 6.70
N ASN A 18 -0.92 5.29 6.54
CA ASN A 18 -1.43 6.29 7.48
C ASN A 18 -2.41 5.63 8.44
N VAL A 19 -2.09 5.57 9.73
CA VAL A 19 -3.02 5.02 10.73
C VAL A 19 -3.91 6.14 11.21
N LEU A 20 -5.20 6.05 10.89
CA LEU A 20 -6.20 7.04 11.27
C LEU A 20 -6.87 6.60 12.57
N GLU A 21 -6.97 7.51 13.53
CA GLU A 21 -7.81 7.32 14.71
C GLU A 21 -9.26 7.65 14.33
N MET A 22 -10.14 6.67 14.51
CA MET A 22 -11.54 6.75 14.16
C MET A 22 -12.34 6.87 15.45
N ARG A 23 -13.03 8.00 15.61
CA ARG A 23 -13.94 8.22 16.74
C ARG A 23 -15.31 7.67 16.40
N ASN A 24 -15.82 6.81 17.28
CA ASN A 24 -17.15 6.24 17.12
C ASN A 24 -18.09 6.79 18.19
N GLU A 25 -18.94 7.74 17.79
CA GLU A 25 -19.92 8.35 18.70
C GLU A 25 -20.97 7.34 19.18
N THR A 26 -21.27 6.32 18.36
CA THR A 26 -22.28 5.31 18.66
C THR A 26 -21.77 4.24 19.62
N SER A 27 -20.59 3.67 19.36
CA SER A 27 -20.02 2.60 20.20
C SER A 27 -19.20 3.13 21.38
N LYS A 28 -18.84 4.42 21.41
CA LYS A 28 -17.93 5.05 22.39
C LYS A 28 -16.57 4.37 22.52
N VAL A 29 -16.18 3.56 21.54
CA VAL A 29 -14.87 2.91 21.47
C VAL A 29 -14.18 3.39 20.21
N ASP A 30 -13.09 4.11 20.41
CA ASP A 30 -12.22 4.54 19.31
C ASP A 30 -11.48 3.33 18.73
N TYR A 31 -11.25 3.36 17.42
CA TYR A 31 -10.52 2.31 16.72
C TYR A 31 -9.54 2.90 15.71
N TYR A 32 -8.54 2.11 15.33
CA TYR A 32 -7.50 2.55 14.42
C TYR A 32 -7.67 1.92 13.04
N MET A 33 -7.64 2.76 12.01
CA MET A 33 -7.82 2.35 10.62
C MET A 33 -6.52 2.60 9.83
N PRO A 34 -5.72 1.55 9.53
CA PRO A 34 -4.55 1.69 8.68
C PRO A 34 -4.95 1.89 7.22
N LYS A 35 -4.68 3.09 6.68
CA LYS A 35 -4.94 3.47 5.31
C LYS A 35 -3.68 3.39 4.46
N THR A 36 -3.69 2.47 3.50
CA THR A 36 -2.60 2.26 2.53
C THR A 36 -3.04 2.64 1.11
N CYS A 37 -2.15 2.51 0.12
CA CYS A 37 -2.57 2.48 -1.28
C CYS A 37 -3.53 1.31 -1.50
N GLN A 38 -4.67 1.60 -2.10
CA GLN A 38 -5.76 0.65 -2.27
C GLN A 38 -5.54 -0.36 -3.42
N GLN A 39 -4.43 -0.25 -4.16
CA GLN A 39 -4.09 -1.07 -5.35
C GLN A 39 -5.30 -1.33 -6.25
N CYS A 40 -5.89 -0.23 -6.71
CA CYS A 40 -7.15 -0.21 -7.43
C CYS A 40 -7.07 -1.04 -8.73
N ASP A 41 -8.12 -1.78 -9.04
CA ASP A 41 -8.25 -2.51 -10.31
C ASP A 41 -8.48 -1.55 -11.48
N ASN A 42 -9.17 -0.43 -11.25
CA ASN A 42 -9.29 0.69 -12.16
C ASN A 42 -8.57 1.93 -11.58
N PRO A 43 -7.23 2.00 -11.66
CA PRO A 43 -6.44 3.02 -10.97
C PRO A 43 -6.39 4.35 -11.75
N PRO A 44 -7.09 5.43 -11.33
CA PRO A 44 -7.07 6.71 -12.04
C PRO A 44 -5.66 7.30 -12.11
N CYS A 45 -4.87 7.05 -11.07
CA CYS A 45 -3.47 7.45 -11.00
C CYS A 45 -2.58 6.87 -12.11
N VAL A 46 -2.90 5.70 -12.69
CA VAL A 46 -2.22 5.14 -13.86
C VAL A 46 -2.63 5.91 -15.11
N SER A 47 -3.93 6.08 -15.33
CA SER A 47 -4.48 6.73 -16.52
C SER A 47 -4.03 8.18 -16.72
N VAL A 48 -3.70 8.90 -15.65
CA VAL A 48 -3.26 10.31 -15.72
C VAL A 48 -1.74 10.49 -15.86
N CYS A 49 -0.95 9.41 -15.85
CA CYS A 49 0.49 9.53 -15.93
C CYS A 49 0.94 9.79 -17.36
N PRO A 50 1.57 10.94 -17.68
CA PRO A 50 1.90 11.28 -19.07
C PRO A 50 3.13 10.54 -19.63
N VAL A 51 3.82 9.76 -18.80
CA VAL A 51 5.11 9.10 -19.11
C VAL A 51 5.13 7.62 -18.74
N ASP A 52 3.95 7.04 -18.44
CA ASP A 52 3.78 5.65 -18.02
C ASP A 52 4.66 5.23 -16.83
N ALA A 53 5.05 6.20 -15.98
CA ALA A 53 5.84 5.93 -14.80
C ALA A 53 5.05 5.16 -13.74
N THR A 54 3.72 5.23 -13.75
CA THR A 54 2.89 4.36 -12.90
C THR A 54 2.07 3.43 -13.76
N PHE A 55 2.12 2.16 -13.42
CA PHE A 55 1.58 1.07 -14.23
C PHE A 55 1.02 -0.02 -13.32
N LYS A 56 0.17 -0.88 -13.87
CA LYS A 56 -0.40 -2.03 -13.18
C LYS A 56 0.24 -3.31 -13.71
N ARG A 57 0.82 -4.12 -12.81
CA ARG A 57 1.31 -5.47 -13.14
C ARG A 57 0.14 -6.41 -13.42
N GLN A 58 0.45 -7.56 -14.02
CA GLN A 58 -0.54 -8.61 -14.32
C GLN A 58 -1.23 -9.17 -13.05
N ASP A 59 -0.55 -9.18 -11.91
CA ASP A 59 -1.09 -9.60 -10.62
C ASP A 59 -1.87 -8.51 -9.87
N GLY A 60 -2.15 -7.37 -10.54
CA GLY A 60 -2.98 -6.30 -10.00
C GLY A 60 -2.25 -5.25 -9.18
N ILE A 61 -0.96 -5.44 -8.87
CA ILE A 61 -0.20 -4.45 -8.10
C ILE A 61 0.08 -3.22 -8.97
N VAL A 62 -0.28 -2.04 -8.47
CA VAL A 62 0.10 -0.77 -9.11
C VAL A 62 1.50 -0.40 -8.62
N LEU A 63 2.43 -0.11 -9.52
CA LEU A 63 3.79 0.31 -9.20
C LEU A 63 4.07 1.73 -9.69
N ILE A 64 5.21 2.28 -9.26
CA ILE A 64 5.77 3.52 -9.76
C ILE A 64 7.25 3.29 -10.06
N ASP A 65 7.64 3.53 -11.30
CA ASP A 65 9.02 3.58 -11.77
C ASP A 65 9.58 5.00 -11.58
N ASN A 66 10.58 5.13 -10.70
CA ASN A 66 11.26 6.39 -10.42
C ASN A 66 12.27 6.78 -11.52
N GLU A 67 12.70 5.86 -12.38
CA GLU A 67 13.51 6.18 -13.57
C GLU A 67 12.69 6.92 -14.64
N ARG A 68 11.39 6.61 -14.72
CA ARG A 68 10.46 7.24 -15.69
C ARG A 68 9.68 8.42 -15.10
N CYS A 69 9.58 8.51 -13.78
CA CYS A 69 8.77 9.52 -13.12
C CYS A 69 9.36 10.94 -13.28
N ILE A 70 8.67 11.81 -14.01
CA ILE A 70 9.05 13.21 -14.19
C ILE A 70 8.55 14.16 -13.09
N GLY A 71 7.93 13.64 -12.03
CA GLY A 71 7.51 14.47 -10.90
C GLY A 71 6.33 15.41 -11.13
N CYS A 72 5.51 15.21 -12.17
CA CYS A 72 4.38 16.10 -12.49
C CYS A 72 3.22 16.09 -11.47
N ARG A 73 3.18 15.08 -10.57
CA ARG A 73 2.20 14.93 -9.47
C ARG A 73 0.74 14.74 -9.87
N PHE A 74 0.40 14.60 -11.16
CA PHE A 74 -0.97 14.30 -11.58
C PHE A 74 -1.52 13.02 -10.93
N CYS A 75 -0.68 12.00 -10.76
CA CYS A 75 -1.09 10.77 -10.08
C CYS A 75 -1.45 10.98 -8.59
N ILE A 76 -0.89 12.01 -7.93
CA ILE A 76 -1.26 12.39 -6.56
C ILE A 76 -2.64 13.02 -6.57
N ALA A 77 -2.86 14.01 -7.44
CA ALA A 77 -4.15 14.71 -7.57
C ALA A 77 -5.30 13.76 -7.96
N ALA A 78 -5.02 12.78 -8.81
CA ALA A 78 -6.02 11.81 -9.27
C ALA A 78 -6.32 10.70 -8.24
N CYS A 79 -5.52 10.54 -7.18
CA CYS A 79 -5.72 9.46 -6.22
C CYS A 79 -6.73 9.89 -5.14
N PRO A 80 -7.94 9.29 -5.08
CA PRO A 80 -8.96 9.69 -4.10
C PRO A 80 -8.60 9.28 -2.67
N TYR A 81 -7.54 8.49 -2.50
CA TYR A 81 -7.09 7.95 -1.23
C TYR A 81 -5.89 8.70 -0.64
N SER A 82 -5.39 9.76 -1.28
CA SER A 82 -4.19 10.50 -0.81
C SER A 82 -3.03 9.58 -0.45
N ALA A 83 -2.86 8.49 -1.22
CA ALA A 83 -1.99 7.36 -0.86
C ALA A 83 -0.61 7.42 -1.55
N ARG A 84 -0.28 8.58 -2.14
CA ARG A 84 0.95 8.84 -2.89
C ARG A 84 1.68 10.00 -2.23
N THR A 85 2.98 9.85 -2.06
CA THR A 85 3.86 10.83 -1.42
C THR A 85 4.88 11.30 -2.43
N PHE A 86 5.18 12.61 -2.42
CA PHE A 86 6.23 13.16 -3.26
C PHE A 86 7.56 13.18 -2.50
N ASN A 87 8.63 12.83 -3.20
CA ASN A 87 9.99 12.84 -2.66
C ASN A 87 10.60 14.23 -2.84
N TRP A 88 10.40 15.08 -1.83
CA TRP A 88 10.90 16.46 -1.82
C TRP A 88 12.41 16.55 -1.53
N LYS A 89 12.92 15.58 -0.78
CA LYS A 89 14.31 15.48 -0.33
C LYS A 89 15.02 14.35 -1.04
N GLU A 90 16.34 14.32 -0.92
CA GLU A 90 17.11 13.13 -1.29
C GLU A 90 16.65 11.92 -0.47
N PRO A 91 16.76 10.68 -0.99
CA PRO A 91 16.38 9.48 -0.26
C PRO A 91 17.07 9.42 1.09
N LYS A 92 16.39 8.82 2.07
CA LYS A 92 17.03 8.54 3.35
C LYS A 92 18.21 7.59 3.12
N ASP A 93 19.34 7.90 3.75
CA ASP A 93 20.58 7.11 3.66
C ASP A 93 21.16 7.03 2.23
N ALA A 94 20.98 8.06 1.40
CA ALA A 94 21.39 8.06 -0.02
C ALA A 94 22.84 7.58 -0.27
N GLU A 95 23.79 7.92 0.60
CA GLU A 95 25.18 7.48 0.50
C GLU A 95 25.33 5.96 0.61
N LEU A 96 24.56 5.31 1.49
CA LEU A 96 24.57 3.85 1.67
C LEU A 96 24.02 3.10 0.45
N TYR A 97 23.21 3.78 -0.37
CA TYR A 97 22.55 3.19 -1.53
C TYR A 97 23.10 3.73 -2.86
N ALA A 98 24.23 4.44 -2.85
CA ALA A 98 24.83 5.00 -4.06
C ALA A 98 25.15 3.94 -5.11
N ASP A 99 25.58 2.75 -4.68
CA ASP A 99 25.92 1.61 -5.55
C ASP A 99 24.81 0.55 -5.64
N VAL A 100 23.63 0.82 -5.08
CA VAL A 100 22.50 -0.12 -5.12
C VAL A 100 21.70 0.10 -6.39
N ALA A 101 21.59 -0.96 -7.20
CA ALA A 101 20.76 -0.94 -8.40
C ALA A 101 19.28 -0.68 -8.04
N TYR A 102 18.61 0.14 -8.86
CA TYR A 102 17.19 0.46 -8.68
C TYR A 102 16.30 -0.78 -8.85
N ASP A 103 15.49 -1.06 -7.84
CA ASP A 103 14.43 -2.06 -7.85
C ASP A 103 13.07 -1.35 -7.87
N VAL A 104 12.33 -1.49 -8.98
CA VAL A 104 11.00 -0.90 -9.17
C VAL A 104 9.93 -1.47 -8.24
N GLU A 105 10.10 -2.71 -7.75
CA GLU A 105 9.14 -3.39 -6.89
C GLU A 105 9.32 -3.00 -5.42
N LEU A 106 10.57 -2.77 -5.02
CA LEU A 106 10.90 -2.17 -3.74
C LEU A 106 10.76 -0.63 -3.79
N ASN A 107 10.82 -0.05 -4.98
CA ASN A 107 10.92 1.39 -5.24
C ASN A 107 12.10 2.02 -4.48
N VAL A 108 13.29 1.38 -4.57
CA VAL A 108 14.52 1.73 -3.85
C VAL A 108 15.76 1.45 -4.73
N PRO A 109 16.79 2.32 -4.71
CA PRO A 109 16.80 3.66 -4.13
C PRO A 109 15.72 4.56 -4.75
N GLN A 110 15.11 5.41 -3.92
CA GLN A 110 14.17 6.41 -4.41
C GLN A 110 14.91 7.51 -5.16
N LYS A 111 14.17 8.36 -5.89
CA LYS A 111 14.73 9.59 -6.47
C LYS A 111 14.01 10.82 -5.96
N LYS A 112 14.77 11.86 -5.60
CA LYS A 112 14.19 13.18 -5.38
C LYS A 112 13.45 13.64 -6.63
N GLY A 113 12.34 14.34 -6.44
CA GLY A 113 11.51 14.82 -7.55
C GLY A 113 10.52 13.79 -8.07
N THR A 114 10.49 12.57 -7.53
CA THR A 114 9.57 11.51 -7.96
C THR A 114 8.46 11.25 -6.93
N VAL A 115 7.55 10.35 -7.26
CA VAL A 115 6.44 9.94 -6.38
C VAL A 115 6.71 8.52 -5.90
N THR A 116 6.36 8.27 -4.64
CA THR A 116 6.37 6.93 -4.03
C THR A 116 5.01 6.61 -3.39
N LYS A 117 4.75 5.33 -3.16
CA LYS A 117 3.53 4.82 -2.52
C LYS A 117 3.76 3.39 -2.02
N CYS A 118 2.81 2.88 -1.24
CA CYS A 118 2.75 1.46 -0.94
C CYS A 118 2.74 0.61 -2.24
N ALA A 119 3.69 -0.32 -2.36
CA ALA A 119 3.84 -1.24 -3.49
C ALA A 119 3.39 -2.67 -3.14
N PHE A 120 2.62 -2.84 -2.06
CA PHE A 120 2.30 -4.17 -1.49
C PHE A 120 3.54 -5.04 -1.20
N SER A 121 4.73 -4.42 -1.07
CA SER A 121 6.01 -5.13 -0.98
C SER A 121 6.16 -6.16 -2.10
N ALA A 122 5.91 -5.75 -3.35
CA ALA A 122 6.03 -6.58 -4.53
C ALA A 122 7.38 -7.34 -4.60
N ASP A 123 8.44 -6.70 -4.11
CA ASP A 123 9.79 -7.26 -3.96
C ASP A 123 9.83 -8.53 -3.08
N ARG A 124 8.97 -8.59 -2.05
CA ARG A 124 8.83 -9.72 -1.14
C ARG A 124 7.90 -10.78 -1.71
N LEU A 125 6.81 -10.35 -2.36
CA LEU A 125 5.83 -11.27 -2.95
C LEU A 125 6.47 -12.14 -4.03
N ARG A 126 7.36 -11.58 -4.84
CA ARG A 126 8.18 -12.33 -5.81
C ARG A 126 8.98 -13.47 -5.18
N LYS A 127 9.32 -13.35 -3.89
CA LYS A 127 10.08 -14.33 -3.10
C LYS A 127 9.19 -15.22 -2.23
N GLY A 128 7.87 -15.20 -2.45
CA GLY A 128 6.89 -15.95 -1.64
C GLY A 128 6.77 -15.45 -0.19
N LYS A 129 7.18 -14.21 0.10
CA LYS A 129 7.16 -13.64 1.46
C LYS A 129 6.02 -12.65 1.61
N LEU A 130 5.33 -12.71 2.76
CA LEU A 130 4.31 -11.72 3.13
C LEU A 130 4.90 -10.29 3.18
N PRO A 131 4.11 -9.24 2.90
CA PRO A 131 4.58 -7.85 2.93
C PRO A 131 5.21 -7.44 4.27
N TYR A 132 6.03 -6.38 4.25
CA TYR A 132 6.74 -5.91 5.45
C TYR A 132 5.78 -5.55 6.59
N CYS A 133 4.73 -4.78 6.30
CA CYS A 133 3.74 -4.36 7.30
C CYS A 133 2.89 -5.51 7.84
N VAL A 134 2.58 -6.49 6.98
CA VAL A 134 1.82 -7.70 7.34
C VAL A 134 2.65 -8.54 8.29
N SER A 135 3.91 -8.82 7.93
CA SER A 135 4.82 -9.65 8.71
C SER A 135 5.21 -9.04 10.07
N ALA A 136 5.28 -7.71 10.15
CA ALA A 136 5.77 -7.00 11.33
C ALA A 136 4.67 -6.54 12.29
N CYS A 137 3.39 -6.70 11.93
CA CYS A 137 2.31 -6.26 12.80
C CYS A 137 2.24 -7.16 14.06
N PRO A 138 2.34 -6.62 15.27
CA PRO A 138 2.20 -7.43 16.49
C PRO A 138 0.74 -7.82 16.76
N ASN A 139 -0.21 -7.03 16.27
CA ASN A 139 -1.63 -7.15 16.61
C ASN A 139 -2.43 -8.02 15.63
N GLY A 140 -1.79 -8.60 14.60
CA GLY A 140 -2.48 -9.48 13.65
C GLY A 140 -3.57 -8.81 12.83
N VAL A 141 -3.50 -7.49 12.61
CA VAL A 141 -4.59 -6.76 11.94
C VAL A 141 -4.61 -6.94 10.42
N TYR A 142 -3.50 -7.38 9.84
CA TYR A 142 -3.40 -7.54 8.39
C TYR A 142 -3.52 -9.00 7.95
N TYR A 143 -4.37 -9.20 6.96
CA TYR A 143 -4.44 -10.39 6.12
C TYR A 143 -4.00 -10.00 4.71
N PHE A 144 -3.24 -10.88 4.06
CA PHE A 144 -2.75 -10.65 2.70
C PHE A 144 -2.72 -11.95 1.91
N GLY A 145 -3.04 -11.90 0.63
CA GLY A 145 -3.01 -13.07 -0.25
C GLY A 145 -3.58 -12.77 -1.63
N ASP A 146 -3.89 -13.83 -2.36
CA ASP A 146 -4.40 -13.76 -3.73
C ASP A 146 -5.93 -13.87 -3.75
N ALA A 147 -6.57 -12.86 -4.33
CA ALA A 147 -8.02 -12.82 -4.45
C ALA A 147 -8.57 -13.84 -5.45
N ASN A 148 -7.79 -14.24 -6.47
CA ASN A 148 -8.19 -15.25 -7.45
C ASN A 148 -8.18 -16.66 -6.84
N GLU A 149 -7.26 -16.91 -5.90
CA GLU A 149 -7.21 -18.17 -5.15
C GLU A 149 -8.22 -18.22 -4.00
N ASP A 150 -8.88 -17.10 -3.69
CA ASP A 150 -9.75 -16.94 -2.52
C ASP A 150 -9.00 -17.22 -1.20
N LEU A 151 -7.72 -16.85 -1.10
CA LEU A 151 -6.88 -17.15 0.07
C LEU A 151 -6.18 -15.90 0.61
N VAL A 152 -6.22 -15.73 1.93
CA VAL A 152 -5.44 -14.72 2.64
C VAL A 152 -4.83 -15.27 3.92
N THR A 153 -3.61 -14.85 4.22
CA THR A 153 -2.84 -15.26 5.39
C THR A 153 -2.70 -14.12 6.38
N ASN A 154 -2.97 -14.39 7.66
CA ASN A 154 -2.72 -13.44 8.73
C ASN A 154 -1.22 -13.28 9.00
N GLY A 155 -0.76 -12.04 9.11
CA GLY A 155 0.65 -11.74 9.33
C GLY A 155 1.25 -12.26 10.64
N THR A 156 0.44 -12.34 11.70
CA THR A 156 0.88 -12.71 13.05
C THR A 156 0.63 -14.18 13.33
N THR A 157 -0.61 -14.65 13.16
CA THR A 157 -1.00 -16.03 13.47
C THR A 157 -0.55 -17.03 12.41
N LYS A 158 -0.13 -16.55 11.23
CA LYS A 158 0.23 -17.36 10.05
C LYS A 158 -0.90 -18.25 9.52
N LYS A 159 -2.12 -18.07 10.01
CA LYS A 159 -3.30 -18.81 9.56
C LYS A 159 -3.75 -18.30 8.20
N THR A 160 -3.90 -19.21 7.25
CA THR A 160 -4.55 -18.94 5.96
C THR A 160 -6.03 -19.29 6.05
N VAL A 161 -6.88 -18.40 5.54
CA VAL A 161 -8.34 -18.54 5.52
C VAL A 161 -8.88 -18.18 4.14
N ARG A 162 -10.12 -18.60 3.86
CA ARG A 162 -10.83 -18.16 2.67
C ARG A 162 -11.15 -16.67 2.74
N LEU A 163 -10.80 -15.92 1.70
CA LEU A 163 -11.07 -14.48 1.63
C LEU A 163 -12.58 -14.23 1.68
N SER A 164 -13.37 -14.95 0.88
CA SER A 164 -14.83 -14.81 0.81
C SER A 164 -15.50 -14.99 2.17
N ASN A 165 -15.06 -15.97 2.95
CA ASN A 165 -15.60 -16.24 4.28
C ASN A 165 -15.22 -15.12 5.25
N LEU A 166 -13.93 -14.73 5.26
CA LEU A 166 -13.45 -13.63 6.10
C LEU A 166 -14.23 -12.34 5.84
N LEU A 167 -14.46 -11.99 4.56
CA LEU A 167 -15.20 -10.79 4.18
C LEU A 167 -16.68 -10.86 4.59
N LYS A 168 -17.35 -11.98 4.31
CA LYS A 168 -18.77 -12.17 4.61
C LYS A 168 -19.06 -12.19 6.10
N GLU A 169 -18.28 -12.95 6.88
CA GLU A 169 -18.48 -13.12 8.32
C GLU A 169 -18.21 -11.85 9.13
N ASN A 170 -17.40 -10.92 8.58
CA ASN A 170 -16.99 -9.71 9.28
C ASN A 170 -17.58 -8.44 8.67
N ALA A 171 -18.61 -8.54 7.81
CA ALA A 171 -19.26 -7.38 7.17
C ALA A 171 -18.25 -6.40 6.51
N ALA A 172 -17.28 -6.97 5.79
CA ALA A 172 -16.19 -6.18 5.21
C ALA A 172 -16.68 -5.18 4.16
N TYR A 173 -15.99 -4.06 4.06
CA TYR A 173 -16.29 -3.01 3.08
C TYR A 173 -15.01 -2.52 2.37
N ARG A 174 -15.21 -1.81 1.25
CA ARG A 174 -14.14 -1.12 0.52
C ARG A 174 -14.32 0.38 0.68
N LEU A 175 -13.24 1.15 0.56
CA LEU A 175 -13.30 2.61 0.65
C LEU A 175 -13.77 3.25 -0.65
N MET A 176 -14.77 4.12 -0.53
CA MET A 176 -15.30 4.92 -1.62
C MET A 176 -15.62 4.08 -2.88
N PRO A 177 -16.37 2.97 -2.77
CA PRO A 177 -16.67 2.09 -3.90
C PRO A 177 -17.41 2.82 -5.03
N GLU A 178 -18.17 3.87 -4.72
CA GLU A 178 -18.91 4.72 -5.64
C GLU A 178 -18.02 5.42 -6.68
N LEU A 179 -16.72 5.60 -6.40
CA LEU A 179 -15.77 6.23 -7.34
C LEU A 179 -15.32 5.29 -8.47
N GLY A 180 -15.76 4.03 -8.50
CA GLY A 180 -15.48 3.11 -9.59
C GLY A 180 -14.01 2.69 -9.75
N THR A 181 -13.16 3.00 -8.76
CA THR A 181 -11.72 2.62 -8.77
C THR A 181 -11.52 1.12 -8.52
N LYS A 182 -12.53 0.44 -7.96
CA LYS A 182 -12.49 -0.98 -7.56
C LYS A 182 -11.26 -1.31 -6.68
N PRO A 183 -11.22 -0.83 -5.42
CA PRO A 183 -10.14 -1.12 -4.48
C PRO A 183 -9.91 -2.61 -4.25
N SER A 184 -8.65 -2.99 -4.03
CA SER A 184 -8.23 -4.35 -3.64
C SER A 184 -7.96 -4.50 -2.14
N VAL A 185 -8.10 -3.41 -1.37
CA VAL A 185 -8.02 -3.42 0.09
C VAL A 185 -9.44 -3.44 0.67
N TYR A 186 -9.67 -4.37 1.59
CA TYR A 186 -10.91 -4.51 2.33
C TYR A 186 -10.68 -4.14 3.80
N TYR A 187 -11.65 -3.47 4.39
CA TYR A 187 -11.65 -3.12 5.80
C TYR A 187 -12.66 -3.99 6.53
N LEU A 188 -12.22 -4.55 7.66
CA LEU A 188 -13.11 -5.23 8.60
C LEU A 188 -13.53 -4.19 9.65
N PRO A 189 -14.83 -3.90 9.79
CA PRO A 189 -15.32 -3.02 10.85
C PRO A 189 -14.91 -3.56 12.24
N PRO A 190 -14.75 -2.66 13.23
CA PRO A 190 -14.49 -3.09 14.61
C PRO A 190 -15.64 -3.99 15.09
N ARG A 191 -15.30 -5.05 15.83
CA ARG A 191 -16.31 -5.89 16.49
C ARG A 191 -16.87 -5.11 17.68
N THR A 192 -18.18 -4.93 17.69
CA THR A 192 -18.95 -4.45 18.84
C THR A 192 -18.99 -5.51 19.93
#